data_AF-A0A946Y6L8-F1
#
_entry.id   AF-A0A946Y6L8-F1
#
_cell.length_a   1.000
_cell.length_b   1.000
_cell.length_c   1.000
_cell.angle_alpha   90.00
_cell.angle_beta   90.00
_cell.angle_gamma   90.00
#
_symmetry.space_group_name_H-M   'P 1'
#
loop_
_entity.id
_entity.type
_entity.pdbx_description
1 polymer ?
#
loop_
_entity_poly.entity_id
_entity_poly.type
_entity_poly.pdbx_seq_one_letter_code
_entity_poly.pdbx_strand_id
1 'polypeptide(L)'
;MTESESKPAVYEACRIVLRPFISMVLRCGMTWKQFADLAKAEFVRVASAEFGIGGRPTNISRVSILTGISRKEVKRQRDLLATDRTLSADKTSAATRVLSAWYQDAEYIDDEGQPRLLAGSGPAPSFESLCRSYAGDVASQTMLKELLKTRSVEKTGSGKFRVLRRYYQPALEDEENLRFAVDRIRDVFETMNNNVFVNDATVLRFGGYADNEFIPVDAIPEFRDYLDKRGQAFLEEIDDWLAKRADTANVSGAELKRVGISLFATERENIQE
;
A
#
# COMPACT_ATOMS: atom_id res chain seq x y z
N MET A 1 -28.58 13.75 1.84
CA MET A 1 -28.57 12.34 2.29
C MET A 1 -28.81 12.32 3.78
N THR A 2 -29.80 11.58 4.26
CA THR A 2 -29.97 11.36 5.71
C THR A 2 -28.80 10.52 6.23
N GLU A 3 -28.45 10.65 7.51
CA GLU A 3 -27.32 9.95 8.16
C GLU A 3 -27.40 8.41 8.02
N SER A 4 -28.61 7.89 7.77
CA SER A 4 -28.97 6.48 7.54
C SER A 4 -28.55 5.96 6.16
N GLU A 5 -28.70 6.76 5.09
CA GLU A 5 -28.38 6.38 3.70
C GLU A 5 -26.91 6.61 3.33
N SER A 6 -26.17 7.37 4.14
CA SER A 6 -24.77 7.72 3.89
C SER A 6 -23.79 6.58 4.16
N LYS A 7 -24.04 5.77 5.20
CA LYS A 7 -23.10 4.71 5.61
C LYS A 7 -22.89 3.62 4.55
N PRO A 8 -23.93 3.10 3.87
CA PRO A 8 -23.74 2.12 2.80
C PRO A 8 -22.97 2.69 1.59
N ALA A 9 -23.24 3.94 1.21
CA ALA A 9 -22.54 4.61 0.10
C ALA A 9 -21.05 4.81 0.39
N VAL A 10 -20.71 5.25 1.62
CA VAL A 10 -19.31 5.36 2.07
C VAL A 10 -18.63 4.00 2.09
N TYR A 11 -19.34 2.96 2.53
CA TYR A 11 -18.78 1.60 2.54
C TYR A 11 -18.44 1.11 1.14
N GLU A 12 -19.33 1.28 0.17
CA GLU A 12 -19.07 0.91 -1.23
C GLU A 12 -17.95 1.76 -1.86
N ALA A 13 -17.93 3.07 -1.61
CA ALA A 13 -16.84 3.93 -2.05
C ALA A 13 -15.48 3.47 -1.49
N CYS A 14 -15.43 3.14 -0.19
CA CYS A 14 -14.25 2.56 0.44
C CYS A 14 -13.86 1.22 -0.20
N ARG A 15 -14.82 0.36 -0.55
CA ARG A 15 -14.50 -0.92 -1.21
C ARG A 15 -13.87 -0.72 -2.59
N ILE A 16 -14.41 0.19 -3.39
CA ILE A 16 -13.89 0.52 -4.73
C ILE A 16 -12.43 0.98 -4.64
N VAL A 17 -12.13 1.85 -3.68
CA VAL A 17 -10.80 2.42 -3.50
C VAL A 17 -9.82 1.46 -2.82
N LEU A 18 -10.26 0.74 -1.79
CA LEU A 18 -9.40 -0.16 -1.03
C LEU A 18 -8.96 -1.37 -1.85
N ARG A 19 -9.78 -1.90 -2.75
CA ARG A 19 -9.43 -3.10 -3.52
C ARG A 19 -8.10 -2.97 -4.30
N PRO A 20 -7.89 -1.96 -5.17
CA PRO A 20 -6.63 -1.79 -5.88
C PRO A 20 -5.48 -1.44 -4.91
N PHE A 21 -5.74 -0.64 -3.87
CA PHE A 21 -4.71 -0.27 -2.89
C PHE A 21 -4.22 -1.49 -2.08
N ILE A 22 -5.13 -2.34 -1.60
CA ILE A 22 -4.80 -3.58 -0.90
C ILE A 22 -4.06 -4.55 -1.82
N SER A 23 -4.39 -4.60 -3.12
CA SER A 23 -3.59 -5.38 -4.07
C SER A 23 -2.14 -4.92 -4.12
N MET A 24 -1.91 -3.60 -4.20
CA MET A 24 -0.56 -3.01 -4.17
C MET A 24 0.16 -3.30 -2.84
N VAL A 25 -0.53 -3.10 -1.71
CA VAL A 25 0.00 -3.36 -0.35
C VAL A 25 0.42 -4.82 -0.18
N LEU A 26 -0.39 -5.77 -0.68
CA LEU A 26 -0.06 -7.21 -0.66
C LEU A 26 1.11 -7.54 -1.58
N ARG A 27 1.18 -6.93 -2.77
CA ARG A 27 2.34 -7.05 -3.68
C ARG A 27 3.62 -6.50 -3.05
N CYS A 28 3.51 -5.48 -2.18
CA CYS A 28 4.59 -4.94 -1.36
C CYS A 28 4.82 -5.71 -0.05
N GLY A 29 4.08 -6.79 0.21
CA GLY A 29 4.32 -7.72 1.34
C GLY A 29 3.78 -7.33 2.68
N MET A 30 3.04 -6.24 2.73
CA MET A 30 2.39 -5.86 3.96
C MET A 30 1.22 -6.81 4.21
N THR A 31 1.29 -7.53 5.32
CA THR A 31 0.21 -8.41 5.78
C THR A 31 -1.00 -7.59 6.21
N TRP A 32 -2.18 -8.23 6.23
CA TRP A 32 -3.40 -7.62 6.76
C TRP A 32 -3.21 -7.03 8.17
N LYS A 33 -2.47 -7.73 9.04
CA LYS A 33 -2.24 -7.27 10.42
C LYS A 33 -1.39 -6.00 10.47
N GLN A 34 -0.33 -5.94 9.67
CA GLN A 34 0.51 -4.73 9.55
C GLN A 34 -0.29 -3.57 8.98
N PHE A 35 -1.08 -3.81 7.93
CA PHE A 35 -1.96 -2.79 7.36
C PHE A 35 -3.01 -2.32 8.36
N ALA A 36 -3.67 -3.21 9.08
CA ALA A 36 -4.69 -2.86 10.07
C ALA A 36 -4.12 -2.09 11.25
N ASP A 37 -2.92 -2.45 11.72
CA ASP A 37 -2.22 -1.70 12.77
C ASP A 37 -1.82 -0.29 12.29
N LEU A 38 -1.33 -0.16 11.04
CA LEU A 38 -1.02 1.13 10.40
C LEU A 38 -2.29 1.99 10.21
N ALA A 39 -3.33 1.43 9.59
CA ALA A 39 -4.59 2.14 9.37
C ALA A 39 -5.17 2.64 10.70
N LYS A 40 -5.14 1.82 11.76
CA LYS A 40 -5.59 2.24 13.09
C LYS A 40 -4.78 3.43 13.64
N ALA A 41 -3.46 3.43 13.46
CA ALA A 41 -2.63 4.57 13.84
C ALA A 41 -3.00 5.84 13.05
N GLU A 42 -3.23 5.71 11.75
CA GLU A 42 -3.66 6.81 10.87
C GLU A 42 -5.05 7.36 11.23
N PHE A 43 -6.01 6.50 11.55
CA PHE A 43 -7.32 6.91 12.08
C PHE A 43 -7.18 7.74 13.35
N VAL A 44 -6.31 7.32 14.28
CA VAL A 44 -6.03 8.08 15.51
C VAL A 44 -5.34 9.40 15.19
N ARG A 45 -4.36 9.42 14.27
CA ARG A 45 -3.61 10.62 13.86
C ARG A 45 -4.54 11.68 13.27
N VAL A 46 -5.32 11.31 12.25
CA VAL A 46 -6.28 12.20 11.57
C VAL A 46 -7.35 12.70 12.54
N ALA A 47 -7.99 11.82 13.31
CA ALA A 47 -9.00 12.21 14.29
C ALA A 47 -8.45 13.13 15.40
N SER A 48 -7.15 12.99 15.72
CA SER A 48 -6.48 13.84 16.70
C SER A 48 -6.19 15.22 16.16
N ALA A 49 -5.73 15.32 14.91
CA ALA A 49 -5.25 16.55 14.29
C ALA A 49 -6.38 17.39 13.68
N GLU A 50 -7.30 16.77 12.93
CA GLU A 50 -8.24 17.50 12.07
C GLU A 50 -9.60 17.77 12.75
N PHE A 51 -9.96 17.00 13.77
CA PHE A 51 -11.26 17.09 14.44
C PHE A 51 -11.20 17.79 15.81
N GLY A 52 -10.08 18.48 16.06
CA GLY A 52 -9.85 19.30 17.24
C GLY A 52 -10.77 20.53 17.29
N ILE A 53 -10.97 21.11 18.47
CA ILE A 53 -11.72 22.36 18.64
C ILE A 53 -10.73 23.48 18.95
N GLY A 54 -10.85 24.61 18.24
CA GLY A 54 -10.08 25.83 18.52
C GLY A 54 -8.57 25.66 18.30
N GLY A 55 -8.16 24.87 17.30
CA GLY A 55 -6.75 24.61 16.99
C GLY A 55 -6.03 23.69 17.97
N ARG A 56 -6.74 23.11 18.95
CA ARG A 56 -6.17 22.14 19.90
C ARG A 56 -6.47 20.70 19.47
N PRO A 57 -5.50 19.77 19.57
CA PRO A 57 -5.75 18.37 19.31
C PRO A 57 -6.91 17.80 20.12
N THR A 58 -7.66 16.88 19.51
CA THR A 58 -8.80 16.20 20.15
C THR A 58 -8.36 15.44 21.40
N ASN A 59 -9.18 15.38 22.47
CA ASN A 59 -8.86 14.53 23.62
C ASN A 59 -9.12 13.04 23.33
N ILE A 60 -8.50 12.13 24.12
CA ILE A 60 -8.58 10.67 23.92
C ILE A 60 -10.03 10.17 23.85
N SER A 61 -10.92 10.70 24.70
CA SER A 61 -12.32 10.29 24.75
C SER A 61 -13.06 10.62 23.46
N ARG A 62 -12.85 11.83 22.90
CA ARG A 62 -13.49 12.24 21.65
C ARG A 62 -12.92 11.50 20.44
N VAL A 63 -11.60 11.23 20.40
CA VAL A 63 -11.02 10.36 19.37
C VAL A 63 -11.63 8.96 19.42
N SER A 64 -11.83 8.41 20.62
CA SER A 64 -12.47 7.10 20.80
C SER A 64 -13.91 7.07 20.28
N ILE A 65 -14.68 8.15 20.50
CA ILE A 65 -16.04 8.31 19.97
C ILE A 65 -16.03 8.39 18.44
N LEU A 66 -15.16 9.22 17.87
CA LEU A 66 -15.10 9.44 16.41
C LEU A 66 -14.64 8.21 15.64
N THR A 67 -13.68 7.46 16.18
CA THR A 67 -13.03 6.33 15.47
C THR A 67 -13.62 4.97 15.84
N GLY A 68 -14.38 4.87 16.93
CA GLY A 68 -14.79 3.59 17.52
C GLY A 68 -13.64 2.80 18.17
N ILE A 69 -12.41 3.33 18.18
CA ILE A 69 -11.24 2.67 18.79
C ILE A 69 -11.29 2.90 20.30
N SER A 70 -11.02 1.85 21.10
CA SER A 70 -11.03 1.97 22.56
C SER A 70 -10.05 3.02 23.08
N ARG A 71 -10.39 3.73 24.18
CA ARG A 71 -9.51 4.73 24.80
C ARG A 71 -8.12 4.22 25.13
N LYS A 72 -8.00 2.96 25.59
CA LYS A 72 -6.72 2.30 25.88
C LYS A 72 -5.86 2.19 24.62
N GLU A 73 -6.48 1.81 23.51
CA GLU A 73 -5.80 1.65 22.22
C GLU A 73 -5.45 3.01 21.60
N VAL A 74 -6.35 4.00 21.67
CA VAL A 74 -6.05 5.39 21.25
C VAL A 74 -4.83 5.93 21.99
N LYS A 75 -4.75 5.73 23.32
CA LYS A 75 -3.59 6.13 24.11
C LYS A 75 -2.32 5.43 23.61
N ARG A 76 -2.37 4.10 23.45
CA ARG A 76 -1.24 3.30 22.95
C ARG A 76 -0.73 3.82 21.60
N GLN A 77 -1.63 4.09 20.65
CA GLN A 77 -1.25 4.58 19.33
C GLN A 77 -0.62 5.98 19.40
N ARG A 78 -1.13 6.87 20.25
CA ARG A 78 -0.51 8.20 20.47
C ARG A 78 0.90 8.09 21.05
N ASP A 79 1.10 7.21 22.02
CA ASP A 79 2.42 7.01 22.64
C ASP A 79 3.43 6.47 21.62
N LEU A 80 2.99 5.56 20.73
CA LEU A 80 3.81 5.04 19.62
C LEU A 80 4.14 6.12 18.58
N LEU A 81 3.14 6.92 18.17
CA LEU A 81 3.34 8.02 17.22
C LEU A 81 4.28 9.11 17.77
N ALA A 82 4.24 9.39 19.08
CA ALA A 82 5.09 10.38 19.73
C ALA A 82 6.56 9.96 19.82
N THR A 83 6.86 8.66 19.72
CA THR A 83 8.22 8.14 19.78
C THR A 83 8.88 7.97 18.41
N ASP A 84 8.19 8.36 17.32
CA ASP A 84 8.58 8.16 15.91
C ASP A 84 9.12 6.76 15.61
N ARG A 85 8.72 5.79 16.44
CA ARG A 85 8.86 4.37 16.15
C ARG A 85 7.80 4.08 15.10
N THR A 86 8.10 4.53 13.87
CA THR A 86 7.49 4.03 12.65
C THR A 86 7.38 2.53 12.87
N LEU A 87 6.14 2.02 12.90
CA LEU A 87 5.79 0.66 13.31
C LEU A 87 6.83 -0.31 12.77
N SER A 88 7.84 -0.65 13.60
CA SER A 88 8.85 -1.61 13.19
C SER A 88 8.07 -2.84 12.77
N ALA A 89 8.42 -3.36 11.60
CA ALA A 89 7.80 -4.53 10.98
C ALA A 89 8.02 -5.83 11.79
N ASP A 90 8.07 -5.74 13.12
CA ASP A 90 8.41 -6.77 14.10
C ASP A 90 7.26 -7.75 14.37
N LYS A 91 6.42 -7.98 13.37
CA LYS A 91 5.55 -9.16 13.34
C LYS A 91 5.87 -9.94 12.08
N THR A 92 6.96 -10.70 12.16
CA THR A 92 7.41 -11.71 11.20
C THR A 92 6.22 -12.49 10.64
N SER A 93 5.99 -12.40 9.33
CA SER A 93 4.88 -13.12 8.65
C SER A 93 5.02 -14.64 8.82
N ALA A 94 3.94 -15.40 8.62
CA ALA A 94 4.01 -16.87 8.65
C ALA A 94 5.05 -17.41 7.64
N ALA A 95 5.12 -16.82 6.45
CA ALA A 95 6.13 -17.13 5.44
C ALA A 95 7.55 -16.83 5.95
N THR A 96 7.76 -15.68 6.57
CA THR A 96 9.05 -15.31 7.15
C THR A 96 9.45 -16.27 8.28
N ARG A 97 8.51 -16.72 9.13
CA ARG A 97 8.81 -17.72 10.18
C ARG A 97 9.22 -19.07 9.59
N VAL A 98 8.49 -19.54 8.57
CA VAL A 98 8.81 -20.79 7.86
C VAL A 98 10.20 -20.72 7.22
N LEU A 99 10.51 -19.63 6.52
CA LEU A 99 11.82 -19.44 5.90
C LEU A 99 12.94 -19.34 6.95
N SER A 100 12.75 -18.54 8.01
CA SER A 100 13.73 -18.45 9.10
C SER A 100 13.98 -19.80 9.75
N ALA A 101 12.92 -20.56 10.05
CA ALA A 101 13.04 -21.88 10.66
C ALA A 101 13.79 -22.86 9.76
N TRP A 102 13.61 -22.81 8.44
CA TRP A 102 14.39 -23.63 7.51
C TRP A 102 15.91 -23.36 7.58
N TYR A 103 16.31 -22.14 7.98
CA TYR A 103 17.73 -21.78 8.17
C TYR A 103 18.23 -21.93 9.61
N GLN A 104 17.36 -22.22 10.58
CA GLN A 104 17.71 -22.11 12.01
C GLN A 104 17.36 -23.34 12.85
N ASP A 105 16.37 -24.12 12.44
CA ASP A 105 15.94 -25.31 13.14
C ASP A 105 16.79 -26.52 12.72
N ALA A 106 17.41 -27.18 13.69
CA ALA A 106 18.32 -28.30 13.49
C ALA A 106 17.68 -29.48 12.73
N GLU A 107 16.36 -29.65 12.78
CA GLU A 107 15.66 -30.69 12.00
C GLU A 107 15.74 -30.42 10.48
N TYR A 108 15.88 -29.15 10.09
CA TYR A 108 15.85 -28.69 8.70
C TYR A 108 17.22 -28.21 8.19
N ILE A 109 18.27 -28.35 9.00
CA ILE A 109 19.66 -28.00 8.66
C ILE A 109 20.51 -29.27 8.50
N ASP A 110 21.36 -29.32 7.48
CA ASP A 110 22.33 -30.39 7.25
C ASP A 110 23.56 -30.30 8.15
N ASP A 111 24.47 -31.27 8.02
CA ASP A 111 25.61 -31.39 8.91
C ASP A 111 26.63 -30.25 8.67
N GLU A 112 26.52 -29.57 7.52
CA GLU A 112 27.30 -28.40 7.11
C GLU A 112 26.66 -27.06 7.51
N GLY A 113 25.53 -27.09 8.23
CA GLY A 113 24.85 -25.88 8.68
C GLY A 113 24.02 -25.18 7.59
N GLN A 114 23.74 -25.86 6.47
CA GLN A 114 22.93 -25.35 5.37
C GLN A 114 21.50 -25.92 5.39
N PRO A 115 20.50 -25.21 4.84
CA PRO A 115 19.14 -25.72 4.74
C PRO A 115 19.05 -27.00 3.91
N ARG A 116 18.43 -28.04 4.47
CA ARG A 116 18.15 -29.31 3.77
C ARG A 116 17.20 -29.11 2.59
N LEU A 117 17.37 -29.91 1.55
CA LEU A 117 16.36 -30.06 0.49
C LEU A 117 15.14 -30.83 1.04
N LEU A 118 13.97 -30.21 1.03
CA LEU A 118 12.76 -30.80 1.61
C LEU A 118 11.85 -31.43 0.55
N ALA A 119 11.30 -32.60 0.86
CA ALA A 119 10.16 -33.13 0.10
C ALA A 119 8.92 -32.25 0.35
N GLY A 120 8.00 -32.17 -0.62
CA GLY A 120 6.80 -31.34 -0.48
C GLY A 120 5.85 -31.80 0.62
N SER A 121 5.78 -33.10 0.87
CA SER A 121 4.89 -33.75 1.84
C SER A 121 5.56 -34.96 2.50
N GLY A 122 5.01 -35.42 3.62
CA GLY A 122 5.47 -36.61 4.33
C GLY A 122 6.08 -36.32 5.72
N PRO A 123 6.73 -37.33 6.34
CA PRO A 123 7.33 -37.17 7.67
C PRO A 123 8.48 -36.15 7.66
N ALA A 124 8.82 -35.64 8.83
CA ALA A 124 9.95 -34.73 8.97
C ALA A 124 11.28 -35.42 8.58
N PRO A 125 12.22 -34.71 7.93
CA PRO A 125 12.11 -33.32 7.47
C PRO A 125 11.40 -33.20 6.11
N SER A 126 10.25 -32.53 6.09
CA SER A 126 9.49 -32.19 4.88
C SER A 126 9.00 -30.74 4.94
N PHE A 127 8.62 -30.17 3.79
CA PHE A 127 8.03 -28.84 3.76
C PHE A 127 6.69 -28.80 4.51
N GLU A 128 5.94 -29.91 4.46
CA GLU A 128 4.70 -30.08 5.21
C GLU A 128 4.94 -30.08 6.72
N SER A 129 5.97 -30.80 7.22
CA SER A 129 6.30 -30.78 8.65
C SER A 129 6.79 -29.40 9.10
N LEU A 130 7.59 -28.72 8.27
CA LEU A 130 8.06 -27.36 8.55
C LEU A 130 6.88 -26.37 8.67
N CYS A 131 5.93 -26.42 7.73
CA CYS A 131 4.74 -25.58 7.80
C CYS A 131 3.88 -25.89 9.02
N ARG A 132 3.71 -27.17 9.37
CA ARG A 132 2.93 -27.58 10.56
C ARG A 132 3.46 -26.94 11.84
N SER A 133 4.79 -26.79 11.95
CA SER A 133 5.44 -26.19 13.12
C SER A 133 5.44 -24.65 13.09
N TYR A 134 5.58 -24.01 11.92
CA TYR A 134 5.90 -22.58 11.84
C TYR A 134 4.90 -21.71 11.07
N ALA A 135 4.04 -22.29 10.22
CA ALA A 135 3.10 -21.56 9.38
C ALA A 135 1.79 -21.16 10.11
N GLY A 136 1.52 -21.73 11.28
CA GLY A 136 0.24 -21.55 11.98
C GLY A 136 -0.90 -22.20 11.19
N ASP A 137 -1.97 -21.44 10.93
CA ASP A 137 -3.18 -21.95 10.25
C ASP A 137 -3.07 -22.02 8.72
N VAL A 138 -1.91 -21.65 8.14
CA VAL A 138 -1.74 -21.64 6.68
C VAL A 138 -1.39 -23.04 6.18
N ALA A 139 -2.24 -23.58 5.28
CA ALA A 139 -2.00 -24.87 4.65
C ALA A 139 -0.65 -24.90 3.89
N SER A 140 0.11 -26.00 4.05
CA SER A 140 1.44 -26.17 3.46
C SER A 140 1.43 -26.00 1.93
N GLN A 141 0.43 -26.52 1.23
CA GLN A 141 0.30 -26.35 -0.22
C GLN A 141 0.13 -24.88 -0.64
N THR A 142 -0.66 -24.11 0.12
CA THR A 142 -0.86 -22.67 -0.12
C THR A 142 0.43 -21.90 0.13
N MET A 143 1.12 -22.19 1.24
CA MET A 143 2.41 -21.59 1.55
C MET A 143 3.45 -21.87 0.46
N LEU A 144 3.55 -23.13 0.02
CA LEU A 144 4.51 -23.54 -1.01
C LEU A 144 4.27 -22.80 -2.34
N LYS A 145 3.01 -22.70 -2.77
CA LYS A 145 2.64 -21.95 -3.98
C LYS A 145 3.09 -20.49 -3.90
N GLU A 146 2.87 -19.85 -2.75
CA GLU A 146 3.26 -18.45 -2.56
C GLU A 146 4.79 -18.27 -2.55
N LEU A 147 5.52 -19.14 -1.86
CA LEU A 147 6.98 -19.08 -1.80
C LEU A 147 7.65 -19.36 -3.15
N LEU A 148 7.07 -20.23 -3.98
CA LEU A 148 7.51 -20.44 -5.37
C LEU A 148 7.24 -19.20 -6.22
N LYS A 149 6.03 -18.62 -6.11
CA LYS A 149 5.63 -17.42 -6.85
C LYS A 149 6.55 -16.23 -6.56
N THR A 150 6.99 -16.05 -5.32
CA THR A 150 7.91 -14.97 -4.93
C THR A 150 9.39 -15.31 -5.09
N ARG A 151 9.73 -16.48 -5.67
CA ARG A 151 11.12 -16.96 -5.80
C ARG A 151 11.87 -16.97 -4.45
N SER A 152 11.15 -17.25 -3.37
CA SER A 152 11.72 -17.51 -2.04
C SER A 152 12.13 -18.97 -1.87
N VAL A 153 11.50 -19.86 -2.64
CA VAL A 153 11.79 -21.29 -2.74
C VAL A 153 11.80 -21.66 -4.23
N GLU A 154 12.59 -22.66 -4.59
CA GLU A 154 12.55 -23.28 -5.93
C GLU A 154 12.34 -24.79 -5.85
N LYS A 155 11.79 -25.37 -6.92
CA LYS A 155 11.72 -26.82 -7.09
C LYS A 155 12.96 -27.29 -7.84
N THR A 156 13.72 -28.20 -7.24
CA THR A 156 14.93 -28.76 -7.85
C THR A 156 14.57 -29.84 -8.87
N GLY A 157 15.53 -30.22 -9.72
CA GLY A 157 15.36 -31.31 -10.69
C GLY A 157 15.03 -32.67 -10.06
N SER A 158 15.35 -32.88 -8.77
CA SER A 158 14.99 -34.08 -8.01
C SER A 158 13.57 -34.06 -7.42
N GLY A 159 12.79 -33.00 -7.69
CA GLY A 159 11.43 -32.84 -7.19
C GLY A 159 11.32 -32.37 -5.74
N LYS A 160 12.45 -32.15 -5.06
CA LYS A 160 12.53 -31.52 -3.74
C LYS A 160 12.52 -30.00 -3.85
N PHE A 161 12.40 -29.32 -2.72
CA PHE A 161 12.38 -27.87 -2.63
C PHE A 161 13.66 -27.35 -1.96
N ARG A 162 14.21 -26.29 -2.53
CA ARG A 162 15.36 -25.55 -2.00
C ARG A 162 14.89 -24.16 -1.59
N VAL A 163 15.24 -23.75 -0.38
CA VAL A 163 15.01 -22.36 0.06
C VAL A 163 16.08 -21.44 -0.54
N LEU A 164 15.65 -20.30 -1.07
CA LEU A 164 16.51 -19.29 -1.72
C LEU A 164 16.71 -18.04 -0.87
N ARG A 165 15.75 -17.75 0.03
CA ARG A 165 15.74 -16.53 0.84
C ARG A 165 15.51 -16.87 2.31
N ARG A 166 16.24 -16.20 3.21
CA ARG A 166 16.08 -16.34 4.67
C ARG A 166 14.81 -15.70 5.19
N TYR A 167 14.31 -14.69 4.49
CA TYR A 167 13.13 -13.93 4.88
C TYR A 167 12.21 -13.78 3.67
N TYR A 168 10.91 -13.73 3.95
CA TYR A 168 9.92 -13.43 2.92
C TYR A 168 10.02 -11.95 2.59
N GLN A 169 10.50 -11.66 1.38
CA GLN A 169 10.50 -10.33 0.80
C GLN A 169 9.75 -10.43 -0.52
N PRO A 170 8.60 -9.77 -0.67
CA PRO A 170 7.94 -9.63 -1.95
C PRO A 170 8.85 -8.90 -2.93
N ALA A 171 8.54 -9.06 -4.21
CA ALA A 171 9.16 -8.33 -5.30
C ALA A 171 8.85 -6.81 -5.19
N LEU A 172 9.60 -6.11 -4.34
CA LEU A 172 9.88 -4.68 -4.47
C LEU A 172 11.07 -4.58 -5.43
N GLU A 173 10.83 -4.90 -6.70
CA GLU A 173 11.89 -4.83 -7.72
C GLU A 173 12.31 -3.38 -8.01
N ASP A 174 11.48 -2.40 -7.63
CA ASP A 174 11.75 -0.98 -7.83
C ASP A 174 11.08 -0.09 -6.76
N GLU A 175 11.84 0.31 -5.75
CA GLU A 175 11.37 1.25 -4.72
C GLU A 175 11.08 2.66 -5.27
N GLU A 176 11.74 3.06 -6.35
CA GLU A 176 11.57 4.38 -6.96
C GLU A 176 10.23 4.45 -7.68
N ASN A 177 9.87 3.42 -8.43
CA ASN A 177 8.54 3.27 -9.02
C ASN A 177 7.44 3.20 -7.98
N LEU A 178 7.66 2.52 -6.84
CA LEU A 178 6.70 2.53 -5.73
C LEU A 178 6.54 3.94 -5.14
N ARG A 179 7.63 4.66 -4.89
CA ARG A 179 7.59 6.05 -4.40
C ARG A 179 6.84 6.95 -5.38
N PHE A 180 7.12 6.83 -6.67
CA PHE A 180 6.42 7.56 -7.73
C PHE A 180 4.91 7.27 -7.68
N ALA A 181 4.50 6.01 -7.65
CA ALA A 181 3.09 5.63 -7.59
C ALA A 181 2.39 6.16 -6.32
N VAL A 182 3.02 6.03 -5.16
CA VAL A 182 2.45 6.48 -3.88
C VAL A 182 2.31 8.00 -3.83
N ASP A 183 3.30 8.76 -4.35
CA ASP A 183 3.22 10.22 -4.45
C ASP A 183 1.99 10.65 -5.26
N ARG A 184 1.75 10.01 -6.42
CA ARG A 184 0.58 10.28 -7.27
C ARG A 184 -0.74 9.92 -6.59
N ILE A 185 -0.81 8.77 -5.94
CA ILE A 185 -2.00 8.33 -5.19
C ILE A 185 -2.33 9.34 -4.09
N ARG A 186 -1.32 9.81 -3.33
CA ARG A 186 -1.49 10.86 -2.32
C ARG A 186 -2.04 12.14 -2.96
N ASP A 187 -1.42 12.62 -4.03
CA ASP A 187 -1.80 13.87 -4.69
C ASP A 187 -3.27 13.81 -5.18
N VAL A 188 -3.73 12.66 -5.69
CA VAL A 188 -5.13 12.41 -6.06
C VAL A 188 -6.05 12.46 -4.84
N PHE A 189 -5.74 11.72 -3.76
CA PHE A 189 -6.57 11.74 -2.56
C PHE A 189 -6.68 13.13 -1.93
N GLU A 190 -5.57 13.86 -1.83
CA GLU A 190 -5.58 15.21 -1.28
C GLU A 190 -6.42 16.17 -2.12
N THR A 191 -6.31 16.07 -3.44
CA THR A 191 -7.09 16.90 -4.38
C THR A 191 -8.57 16.58 -4.30
N MET A 192 -8.94 15.29 -4.34
CA MET A 192 -10.34 14.88 -4.26
C MET A 192 -10.94 15.20 -2.88
N ASN A 193 -10.20 15.00 -1.79
CA ASN A 193 -10.65 15.35 -0.44
C ASN A 193 -10.87 16.86 -0.30
N ASN A 194 -9.96 17.69 -0.83
CA ASN A 194 -10.14 19.14 -0.85
C ASN A 194 -11.37 19.57 -1.66
N ASN A 195 -11.57 19.00 -2.84
CA ASN A 195 -12.66 19.38 -3.73
C ASN A 195 -14.03 18.92 -3.23
N VAL A 196 -14.11 17.74 -2.62
CA VAL A 196 -15.36 17.20 -2.04
C VAL A 196 -15.79 18.01 -0.80
N PHE A 197 -14.84 18.49 0.01
CA PHE A 197 -15.10 19.19 1.27
C PHE A 197 -14.72 20.67 1.24
N VAL A 198 -14.80 21.32 0.07
CA VAL A 198 -14.44 22.73 -0.09
C VAL A 198 -15.28 23.60 0.85
N ASN A 199 -14.64 24.56 1.51
CA ASN A 199 -15.28 25.56 2.36
C ASN A 199 -14.65 26.94 2.14
N ASP A 200 -15.15 27.96 2.84
CA ASP A 200 -14.72 29.37 2.71
C ASP A 200 -13.21 29.60 2.87
N ALA A 201 -12.48 28.68 3.52
CA ALA A 201 -11.03 28.78 3.72
C ALA A 201 -10.19 28.05 2.66
N THR A 202 -10.82 27.41 1.66
CA THR A 202 -10.13 26.58 0.67
C THR A 202 -10.57 26.90 -0.76
N VAL A 203 -9.63 26.83 -1.70
CA VAL A 203 -9.92 27.01 -3.13
C VAL A 203 -9.99 25.65 -3.81
N LEU A 204 -10.97 25.46 -4.68
CA LEU A 204 -11.13 24.26 -5.49
C LEU A 204 -9.86 24.03 -6.32
N ARG A 205 -9.27 22.84 -6.20
CA ARG A 205 -8.11 22.42 -6.99
C ARG A 205 -8.57 21.89 -8.34
N PHE A 206 -7.75 22.07 -9.37
CA PHE A 206 -8.03 21.50 -10.69
C PHE A 206 -8.10 19.96 -10.61
N GLY A 207 -9.19 19.38 -11.10
CA GLY A 207 -9.48 17.94 -11.07
C GLY A 207 -10.37 17.52 -12.23
N GLY A 208 -9.94 17.80 -13.47
CA GLY A 208 -10.67 17.40 -14.67
C GLY A 208 -10.45 15.93 -15.04
N TYR A 209 -11.45 15.31 -15.66
CA TYR A 209 -11.33 14.02 -16.34
C TYR A 209 -12.07 14.09 -17.68
N ALA A 210 -11.68 13.25 -18.62
CA ALA A 210 -12.35 13.07 -19.90
C ALA A 210 -12.42 11.57 -20.19
N ASP A 211 -13.63 11.05 -20.35
CA ASP A 211 -13.91 9.65 -20.67
C ASP A 211 -15.04 9.53 -21.70
N ASN A 212 -15.13 8.35 -22.31
CA ASN A 212 -16.20 7.99 -23.22
C ASN A 212 -16.37 6.47 -23.21
N GLU A 213 -17.59 6.00 -22.99
CA GLU A 213 -17.91 4.56 -22.87
C GLU A 213 -17.99 3.84 -24.24
N PHE A 214 -18.00 4.59 -25.34
CA PHE A 214 -18.24 4.10 -26.70
C PHE A 214 -16.99 4.21 -27.59
N ILE A 215 -15.82 3.92 -27.04
CA ILE A 215 -14.57 3.84 -27.82
C ILE A 215 -14.36 2.41 -28.34
N PRO A 216 -14.19 2.22 -29.67
CA PRO A 216 -13.84 0.92 -30.23
C PRO A 216 -12.52 0.38 -29.65
N VAL A 217 -12.48 -0.93 -29.35
CA VAL A 217 -11.30 -1.59 -28.74
C VAL A 217 -10.05 -1.46 -29.62
N ASP A 218 -10.22 -1.45 -30.95
CA ASP A 218 -9.15 -1.28 -31.92
C ASP A 218 -8.62 0.17 -32.03
N ALA A 219 -9.34 1.16 -31.48
CA ALA A 219 -8.88 2.54 -31.35
C ALA A 219 -7.99 2.76 -30.10
N ILE A 220 -7.93 1.80 -29.17
CA ILE A 220 -7.12 1.93 -27.93
C ILE A 220 -5.63 2.18 -28.22
N PRO A 221 -4.96 1.48 -29.16
CA PRO A 221 -3.57 1.77 -29.50
C PRO A 221 -3.36 3.20 -30.03
N GLU A 222 -4.26 3.70 -30.89
CA GLU A 222 -4.22 5.07 -31.40
C GLU A 222 -4.38 6.09 -30.27
N PHE A 223 -5.33 5.85 -29.35
CA PHE A 223 -5.54 6.70 -28.19
C PHE A 223 -4.32 6.75 -27.27
N ARG A 224 -3.63 5.63 -27.05
CA ARG A 224 -2.37 5.57 -26.27
C ARG A 224 -1.29 6.41 -26.93
N ASP A 225 -1.05 6.24 -28.22
CA ASP A 225 -0.08 7.05 -28.98
C ASP A 225 -0.40 8.55 -28.93
N TYR A 226 -1.68 8.91 -29.00
CA TYR A 226 -2.14 10.29 -28.88
C TYR A 226 -1.86 10.85 -27.48
N LEU A 227 -2.20 10.11 -26.42
CA LEU A 227 -1.96 10.50 -25.05
C LEU A 227 -0.48 10.61 -24.71
N ASP A 228 0.35 9.68 -25.16
CA ASP A 228 1.79 9.72 -24.91
C ASP A 228 2.40 11.01 -25.49
N LYS A 229 2.02 11.37 -26.73
CA LYS A 229 2.51 12.59 -27.37
C LYS A 229 2.00 13.86 -26.70
N ARG A 230 0.68 13.96 -26.48
CA ARG A 230 0.06 15.19 -25.96
C ARG A 230 0.27 15.36 -24.47
N GLY A 231 0.22 14.27 -23.71
CA GLY A 231 0.49 14.22 -22.28
C GLY A 231 1.94 14.59 -21.97
N GLN A 232 2.90 14.01 -22.70
CA GLN A 232 4.31 14.37 -22.54
C GLN A 232 4.56 15.85 -22.84
N ALA A 233 4.07 16.35 -23.98
CA ALA A 233 4.23 17.76 -24.33
C ALA A 233 3.64 18.73 -23.29
N PHE A 234 2.51 18.36 -22.69
CA PHE A 234 1.90 19.13 -21.61
C PHE A 234 2.72 19.08 -20.32
N LEU A 235 3.25 17.91 -19.94
CA LEU A 235 4.10 17.78 -18.75
C LEU A 235 5.39 18.59 -18.90
N GLU A 236 6.01 18.58 -20.09
CA GLU A 236 7.18 19.41 -20.41
C GLU A 236 6.87 20.92 -20.32
N GLU A 237 5.72 21.36 -20.83
CA GLU A 237 5.26 22.75 -20.72
C GLU A 237 5.12 23.19 -19.25
N ILE A 238 4.53 22.35 -18.41
CA ILE A 238 4.35 22.64 -16.98
C ILE A 238 5.69 22.60 -16.24
N ASP A 239 6.57 21.66 -16.55
CA ASP A 239 7.90 21.59 -15.95
C ASP A 239 8.72 22.84 -16.26
N ASP A 240 8.75 23.27 -17.52
CA ASP A 240 9.38 24.53 -17.95
C ASP A 240 8.81 25.74 -17.20
N TRP A 241 7.49 25.77 -16.98
CA TRP A 241 6.82 26.86 -16.26
C TRP A 241 7.20 26.88 -14.77
N LEU A 242 7.32 25.69 -14.14
CA LEU A 242 7.71 25.51 -12.75
C LEU A 242 9.18 25.88 -12.53
N ALA A 243 10.08 25.37 -13.36
CA ALA A 243 11.52 25.61 -13.28
C ALA A 243 11.86 27.11 -13.34
N LYS A 244 11.31 27.83 -14.34
CA LYS A 244 11.50 29.29 -14.49
C LYS A 244 11.16 30.09 -13.23
N ARG A 245 10.16 29.64 -12.46
CA ARG A 245 9.71 30.33 -11.24
C ARG A 245 10.46 29.88 -10.00
N ALA A 246 10.84 28.61 -9.92
CA ALA A 246 11.68 28.10 -8.85
C ALA A 246 13.01 28.87 -8.79
N ASP A 247 13.63 29.12 -9.95
CA ASP A 247 14.87 29.91 -10.05
C ASP A 247 14.69 31.34 -9.53
N THR A 248 13.55 31.96 -9.83
CA THR A 248 13.25 33.32 -9.36
C THR A 248 13.01 33.37 -7.84
N ALA A 249 12.33 32.36 -7.28
CA ALA A 249 12.02 32.29 -5.86
C ALA A 249 13.27 32.03 -4.99
N ASN A 250 14.21 31.23 -5.49
CA ASN A 250 15.49 30.96 -4.82
C ASN A 250 16.34 32.22 -4.62
N VAL A 251 16.18 33.22 -5.50
CA VAL A 251 16.87 34.51 -5.40
C VAL A 251 16.15 35.48 -4.44
N SER A 252 14.82 35.39 -4.32
CA SER A 252 14.00 36.35 -3.58
C SER A 252 13.72 35.98 -2.13
N GLY A 253 14.06 34.77 -1.68
CA GLY A 253 13.77 34.29 -0.32
C GLY A 253 12.27 34.19 0.00
N ALA A 254 11.43 33.93 -1.02
CA ALA A 254 9.98 33.87 -0.86
C ALA A 254 9.51 32.61 -0.11
N GLU A 255 8.29 32.65 0.45
CA GLU A 255 7.62 31.46 1.00
C GLU A 255 7.39 30.44 -0.12
N LEU A 256 7.87 29.21 0.08
CA LEU A 256 7.83 28.15 -0.94
C LEU A 256 6.67 27.18 -0.68
N LYS A 257 6.01 26.77 -1.76
CA LYS A 257 5.01 25.68 -1.74
C LYS A 257 5.32 24.69 -2.85
N ARG A 258 5.20 23.40 -2.55
CA ARG A 258 5.25 22.34 -3.57
C ARG A 258 3.94 22.34 -4.34
N VAL A 259 4.02 22.57 -5.64
CA VAL A 259 2.89 22.47 -6.58
C VAL A 259 3.31 21.65 -7.78
N GLY A 260 2.35 20.96 -8.41
CA GLY A 260 2.61 20.12 -9.57
C GLY A 260 1.31 19.53 -10.10
N ILE A 261 1.40 18.92 -11.27
CA ILE A 261 0.28 18.20 -11.89
C ILE A 261 0.66 16.74 -12.08
N SER A 262 -0.35 15.87 -11.95
CA SER A 262 -0.23 14.45 -12.22
C SER A 262 -1.20 14.11 -13.33
N LEU A 263 -0.70 13.52 -14.40
CA LEU A 263 -1.52 13.03 -15.51
C LEU A 263 -1.44 11.51 -15.56
N PHE A 264 -2.59 10.85 -15.68
CA PHE A 264 -2.67 9.42 -15.87
C PHE A 264 -3.83 9.09 -16.81
N ALA A 265 -3.62 8.09 -17.67
CA ALA A 265 -4.68 7.52 -18.48
C ALA A 265 -5.50 6.52 -17.66
N THR A 266 -6.78 6.37 -17.98
CA THR A 266 -7.65 5.35 -17.39
C THR A 266 -8.26 4.48 -18.47
N GLU A 267 -8.25 3.17 -18.25
CA GLU A 267 -8.96 2.17 -19.06
C GLU A 267 -9.75 1.30 -18.08
N ARG A 268 -11.05 1.10 -18.34
CA ARG A 268 -11.95 0.34 -17.47
C ARG A 268 -12.81 -0.58 -18.31
N GLU A 269 -13.16 -1.74 -17.76
CA GLU A 269 -14.22 -2.55 -18.34
C GLU A 269 -15.56 -1.84 -18.13
N ASN A 270 -16.41 -1.83 -19.16
CA ASN A 270 -17.77 -1.35 -19.02
C ASN A 270 -18.49 -2.21 -17.97
N ILE A 271 -19.22 -1.56 -17.07
CA ILE A 271 -20.07 -2.26 -16.12
C ILE A 271 -21.13 -2.99 -16.96
N GLN A 272 -21.09 -4.33 -16.97
CA GLN A 272 -22.21 -5.10 -17.50
C GLN A 272 -23.40 -4.89 -16.56
N GLU A 273 -24.46 -4.24 -17.07
CA GLU A 273 -25.75 -4.10 -16.39
C GLU A 273 -26.38 -5.45 -16.07
#